data_AF-A0A346SJ44-F1
#
_entry.id   AF-A0A346SJ44-F1
#
_cell.length_a   1.000
_cell.length_b   1.000
_cell.length_c   1.000
_cell.angle_alpha   90.00
_cell.angle_beta   90.00
_cell.angle_gamma   90.00
#
_symmetry.space_group_name_H-M   'P 1'
#
loop_
_entity.id
_entity.type
_entity.pdbx_description
1 polymer ?
#
loop_
_entity_poly.entity_id
_entity_poly.type
_entity_poly.pdbx_seq_one_letter_code
_entity_poly.pdbx_strand_id
1 'polypeptide(L)'
;MAEQDLTLDPERHPTRVREALERVLTSDTFAKAERLRNFLNYVVEEAIEGRSEAILGKTIAQDVYFKSFASDDGHINVVRVDAGRLRRKLQQYYETAGAGDNLRIHIDSGGYAPWFEDRSGTIQSNVDHTPFRPGLPWLIGIPAVTIAIIALAYFLGGRMEQVVDLNPKTSARSLERQALSAKSPAAVQASNYCDQARGLLFPIATIDNQILASDIFRIAINEAPDFYCGYAGLAHSLGTQALLTRDEEERDALILNSGQMAQKAVDIAPSNGWSQSAMAWVSYVSRDYDRALEYSALAQSLRPNDGNVLDFRGVILLVMGRFEEAYDVSDPSHRREVGSHRFAHRNIHAVASFHIGDFREAIASLKFASDNGDPVSALSLVFLAASYQRLGKSKEAHATLNQLKQSWPEFRPDLVLAAFYSSPNLSDEVISALTEAGWRF
;
A
#
# COMPACT_ATOMS: atom_id res chain seq x y z
N MET A 1 35.47 22.52 29.93
CA MET A 1 34.39 23.04 29.07
C MET A 1 33.13 22.28 29.46
N ALA A 2 32.01 22.96 29.64
CA ALA A 2 30.75 22.26 29.84
C ALA A 2 30.38 21.56 28.53
N GLU A 3 30.07 20.27 28.61
CA GLU A 3 29.47 19.51 27.52
C GLU A 3 28.09 20.12 27.29
N GLN A 4 27.92 20.90 26.22
CA GLN A 4 26.61 21.43 25.87
C GLN A 4 25.75 20.24 25.48
N ASP A 5 24.68 20.04 26.22
CA ASP A 5 23.66 19.07 25.86
C ASP A 5 22.96 19.59 24.59
N LEU A 6 23.45 19.14 23.44
CA LEU A 6 22.91 19.48 22.11
C LEU A 6 21.65 18.65 21.80
N THR A 7 21.12 17.90 22.78
CA THR A 7 19.93 17.08 22.61
C THR A 7 18.67 17.95 22.62
N LEU A 8 17.92 17.93 21.52
CA LEU A 8 16.66 18.62 21.37
C LEU A 8 15.48 17.72 21.80
N ASP A 9 14.68 18.23 22.73
CA ASP A 9 13.42 17.63 23.17
C ASP A 9 12.38 17.67 22.03
N PRO A 10 11.94 16.51 21.50
CA PRO A 10 11.00 16.45 20.38
C PRO A 10 9.58 16.87 20.74
N GLU A 11 9.14 16.70 22.00
CA GLU A 11 7.81 17.10 22.45
C GLU A 11 7.67 18.62 22.49
N ARG A 12 8.75 19.33 22.83
CA ARG A 12 8.79 20.81 22.86
C ARG A 12 9.04 21.45 21.50
N HIS A 13 9.60 20.71 20.55
CA HIS A 13 10.01 21.22 19.24
C HIS A 13 9.51 20.40 18.04
N PRO A 14 8.24 19.95 18.03
CA PRO A 14 7.73 18.97 17.05
C PRO A 14 7.82 19.47 15.61
N THR A 15 7.63 20.77 15.38
CA THR A 15 7.75 21.37 14.03
C THR A 15 9.16 21.24 13.48
N ARG A 16 10.20 21.56 14.29
CA ARG A 16 11.61 21.45 13.86
C ARG A 16 11.99 20.00 13.56
N VAL A 17 11.47 19.06 14.35
CA VAL A 17 11.68 17.63 14.15
C VAL A 17 11.02 17.14 12.86
N ARG A 18 9.75 17.52 12.60
CA ARG A 18 9.06 17.18 11.34
C ARG A 18 9.71 17.80 10.11
N GLU A 19 10.19 19.04 10.20
CA GLU A 19 10.96 19.68 9.12
C GLU A 19 12.28 18.95 8.83
N ALA A 20 12.97 18.43 9.86
CA ALA A 20 14.16 17.60 9.66
C ALA A 20 13.81 16.22 9.08
N LEU A 21 12.73 15.60 9.55
CA LEU A 21 12.22 14.34 9.02
C LEU A 21 11.89 14.47 7.53
N GLU A 22 11.08 15.46 7.13
CA GLU A 22 10.70 15.68 5.72
C GLU A 22 11.93 15.86 4.81
N ARG A 23 12.94 16.64 5.23
CA ARG A 23 14.19 16.82 4.46
C ARG A 23 14.98 15.51 4.30
N VAL A 24 15.00 14.66 5.33
CA VAL A 24 15.59 13.31 5.22
C VAL A 24 14.75 12.44 4.27
N LEU A 25 13.43 12.37 4.47
CA LEU A 25 12.52 11.49 3.73
C LEU A 25 12.41 11.82 2.24
N THR A 26 12.57 13.10 1.86
CA THR A 26 12.51 13.58 0.47
C THR A 26 13.86 13.52 -0.26
N SER A 27 14.97 13.30 0.46
CA SER A 27 16.31 13.19 -0.14
C SER A 27 16.46 11.98 -1.07
N ASP A 28 17.28 12.08 -2.12
CA ASP A 28 17.56 10.94 -3.03
C ASP A 28 18.05 9.68 -2.30
N THR A 29 18.74 9.86 -1.16
CA THR A 29 19.23 8.77 -0.31
C THR A 29 18.08 7.95 0.28
N PHE A 30 16.93 8.56 0.53
CA PHE A 30 15.75 7.92 1.13
C PHE A 30 14.55 7.79 0.20
N ALA A 31 14.44 8.59 -0.87
CA ALA A 31 13.26 8.66 -1.74
C ALA A 31 12.80 7.28 -2.25
N LYS A 32 13.76 6.41 -2.62
CA LYS A 32 13.54 5.03 -3.10
C LYS A 32 13.49 3.96 -2.00
N ALA A 33 13.58 4.34 -0.73
CA ALA A 33 13.69 3.44 0.42
C ALA A 33 12.44 3.50 1.30
N GLU A 34 11.24 3.35 0.72
CA GLU A 34 9.94 3.53 1.39
C GLU A 34 9.83 2.77 2.72
N ARG A 35 10.30 1.51 2.78
CA ARG A 35 10.28 0.73 4.01
C ARG A 35 11.09 1.35 5.16
N LEU A 36 12.21 1.99 4.86
CA LEU A 36 13.03 2.71 5.85
C LEU A 36 12.51 4.13 6.11
N ARG A 37 11.81 4.73 5.15
CA ARG A 37 11.04 5.97 5.34
C ARG A 37 9.89 5.76 6.34
N ASN A 38 9.12 4.68 6.19
CA ASN A 38 8.02 4.35 7.09
C ASN A 38 8.52 4.04 8.51
N PHE A 39 9.64 3.31 8.64
CA PHE A 39 10.33 3.11 9.92
C PHE A 39 10.71 4.45 10.55
N LEU A 40 11.48 5.28 9.84
CA LEU A 40 11.94 6.57 10.35
C LEU A 40 10.79 7.49 10.75
N ASN A 41 9.74 7.57 9.91
CA ASN A 41 8.55 8.36 10.18
C ASN A 41 7.84 7.90 11.45
N TYR A 42 7.59 6.59 11.59
CA TYR A 42 6.94 6.03 12.78
C TYR A 42 7.72 6.37 14.05
N VAL A 43 9.02 6.08 14.11
CA VAL A 43 9.79 6.29 15.36
C VAL A 43 9.97 7.77 15.70
N VAL A 44 9.95 8.67 14.72
CA VAL A 44 10.04 10.11 14.95
C VAL A 44 8.70 10.70 15.41
N GLU A 45 7.57 10.26 14.84
CA GLU A 45 6.24 10.69 15.31
C GLU A 45 5.93 10.12 16.71
N GLU A 46 6.27 8.85 17.00
CA GLU A 46 6.16 8.30 18.36
C GLU A 46 7.01 9.07 19.38
N ALA A 47 8.19 9.56 18.99
CA ALA A 47 9.04 10.39 19.85
C ALA A 47 8.46 11.81 20.05
N ILE A 48 7.84 12.40 19.04
CA ILE A 48 7.10 13.67 19.15
C ILE A 48 5.89 13.54 20.09
N GLU A 49 5.22 12.39 20.07
CA GLU A 49 4.04 12.12 20.92
C GLU A 49 4.40 11.56 22.32
N GLY A 50 5.66 11.69 22.75
CA GLY A 50 6.14 11.33 24.09
C GLY A 50 6.20 9.82 24.37
N ARG A 51 6.16 8.98 23.33
CA ARG A 51 6.11 7.51 23.45
C ARG A 51 7.45 6.82 23.15
N SER A 52 8.57 7.53 23.26
CA SER A 52 9.92 7.01 22.99
C SER A 52 10.24 5.68 23.67
N GLU A 53 9.78 5.45 24.91
CA GLU A 53 9.98 4.18 25.64
C GLU A 53 9.16 3.00 25.08
N ALA A 54 8.07 3.28 24.36
CA ALA A 54 7.24 2.27 23.69
C ALA A 54 7.78 1.87 22.31
N ILE A 55 8.84 2.53 21.81
CA ILE A 55 9.51 2.23 20.54
C ILE A 55 10.38 0.98 20.68
N LEU A 56 9.72 -0.18 20.66
CA LEU A 56 10.32 -1.50 20.81
C LEU A 56 10.34 -2.22 19.47
N GLY A 57 11.27 -3.16 19.29
CA GLY A 57 11.37 -3.94 18.05
C GLY A 57 10.07 -4.68 17.69
N LYS A 58 9.25 -5.01 18.72
CA LYS A 58 7.94 -5.64 18.57
C LYS A 58 6.82 -4.68 18.12
N THR A 59 6.80 -3.45 18.62
CA THR A 59 5.78 -2.45 18.22
C THR A 59 6.07 -1.98 16.80
N ILE A 60 7.34 -1.75 16.46
CA ILE A 60 7.75 -1.49 15.07
C ILE A 60 7.38 -2.67 14.13
N ALA A 61 7.58 -3.93 14.56
CA ALA A 61 7.18 -5.11 13.77
C ALA A 61 5.67 -5.16 13.48
N GLN A 62 4.86 -4.69 14.43
CA GLN A 62 3.41 -4.59 14.31
C GLN A 62 2.98 -3.38 13.47
N ASP A 63 3.46 -2.19 13.79
CA ASP A 63 2.89 -0.93 13.32
C ASP A 63 3.52 -0.42 12.00
N VAL A 64 4.75 -0.84 11.69
CA VAL A 64 5.46 -0.52 10.44
C VAL A 64 5.48 -1.69 9.46
N TYR A 65 5.55 -2.92 9.97
CA TYR A 65 5.67 -4.14 9.16
C TYR A 65 4.42 -5.03 9.15
N PHE A 66 3.37 -4.66 9.88
CA PHE A 66 2.05 -5.29 9.88
C PHE A 66 2.04 -6.80 10.23
N LYS A 67 2.94 -7.24 11.13
CA LYS A 67 3.04 -8.64 11.59
C LYS A 67 2.53 -8.86 13.01
N SER A 68 1.85 -9.98 13.24
CA SER A 68 1.22 -10.35 14.53
C SER A 68 2.17 -11.09 15.48
N PHE A 69 1.77 -11.19 16.76
CA PHE A 69 2.51 -11.82 17.87
C PHE A 69 2.44 -13.37 17.93
N ALA A 70 2.01 -14.04 16.87
CA ALA A 70 1.94 -15.50 16.81
C ALA A 70 3.34 -16.13 16.59
N SER A 71 4.18 -16.04 17.64
CA SER A 71 5.41 -16.80 17.87
C SER A 71 6.38 -16.99 16.68
N ASP A 72 7.34 -16.06 16.49
CA ASP A 72 8.77 -16.43 16.48
C ASP A 72 9.75 -15.23 16.47
N ASP A 73 11.00 -15.45 16.91
CA ASP A 73 12.08 -14.44 16.97
C ASP A 73 12.45 -13.82 15.60
N GLY A 74 12.03 -14.46 14.50
CA GLY A 74 12.28 -14.00 13.12
C GLY A 74 11.77 -12.58 12.83
N HIS A 75 10.73 -12.11 13.51
CA HIS A 75 10.17 -10.76 13.27
C HIS A 75 11.07 -9.65 13.83
N ILE A 76 11.62 -9.85 15.03
CA ILE A 76 12.59 -8.92 15.64
C ILE A 76 13.87 -8.86 14.78
N ASN A 77 14.28 -9.97 14.17
CA ASN A 77 15.43 -10.00 13.26
C ASN A 77 15.24 -9.08 12.04
N VAL A 78 14.04 -9.02 11.45
CA VAL A 78 13.75 -8.11 10.32
C VAL A 78 13.87 -6.64 10.75
N VAL A 79 13.28 -6.28 11.90
CA VAL A 79 13.35 -4.90 12.45
C VAL A 79 14.79 -4.53 12.81
N ARG A 80 15.56 -5.45 13.39
CA ARG A 80 16.97 -5.24 13.73
C ARG A 80 17.85 -5.03 12.50
N VAL A 81 17.64 -5.81 11.44
CA VAL A 81 18.33 -5.65 10.15
C VAL A 81 18.01 -4.29 9.53
N ASP A 82 16.74 -3.90 9.52
CA ASP A 82 16.33 -2.62 8.95
C ASP A 82 16.77 -1.42 9.80
N ALA A 83 16.79 -1.51 11.13
CA ALA A 83 17.40 -0.49 11.97
C ALA A 83 18.90 -0.33 11.65
N GLY A 84 19.61 -1.42 11.34
CA GLY A 84 20.99 -1.38 10.85
C GLY A 84 21.16 -0.82 9.42
N ARG A 85 20.11 -0.86 8.59
CA ARG A 85 20.08 -0.20 7.27
C ARG A 85 19.72 1.28 7.40
N LEU A 86 18.78 1.62 8.28
CA LEU A 86 18.33 2.97 8.59
C LEU A 86 19.48 3.82 9.14
N ARG A 87 20.19 3.34 10.16
CA ARG A 87 21.38 4.02 10.71
C ARG A 87 22.42 4.33 9.63
N ARG A 88 22.75 3.35 8.78
CA ARG A 88 23.70 3.55 7.67
C ARG A 88 23.22 4.55 6.62
N LYS A 89 21.91 4.60 6.31
CA LYS A 89 21.35 5.61 5.40
C LYS A 89 21.30 7.00 6.03
N LEU A 90 20.98 7.12 7.32
CA LEU A 90 21.05 8.38 8.06
C LEU A 90 22.49 8.92 8.05
N GLN A 91 23.47 8.06 8.36
CA GLN A 91 24.89 8.39 8.26
C GLN A 91 25.25 8.85 6.83
N GLN A 92 24.94 8.06 5.80
CA GLN A 92 25.20 8.43 4.41
C GLN A 92 24.57 9.78 4.01
N TYR A 93 23.35 10.07 4.48
CA TYR A 93 22.68 11.35 4.26
C TYR A 93 23.42 12.51 4.94
N TYR A 94 23.75 12.40 6.23
CA TYR A 94 24.44 13.44 6.98
C TYR A 94 25.94 13.60 6.64
N GLU A 95 26.54 12.62 5.97
CA GLU A 95 27.87 12.72 5.34
C GLU A 95 27.82 13.40 3.95
N THR A 96 26.64 13.52 3.34
CA THR A 96 26.46 14.07 1.99
C THR A 96 25.45 15.23 1.97
N ALA A 97 24.21 14.99 1.51
CA ALA A 97 23.21 16.02 1.27
C ALA A 97 22.80 16.79 2.55
N GLY A 98 22.81 16.12 3.71
CA GLY A 98 22.46 16.69 5.02
C GLY A 98 23.63 17.21 5.84
N ALA A 99 24.83 17.38 5.27
CA ALA A 99 26.03 17.75 6.04
C ALA A 99 25.87 19.07 6.81
N GLY A 100 25.20 20.05 6.20
CA GLY A 100 24.90 21.37 6.76
C GLY A 100 23.62 21.45 7.61
N ASP A 101 22.98 20.32 7.93
CA ASP A 101 21.71 20.31 8.65
C ASP A 101 21.85 20.82 10.09
N ASN A 102 20.98 21.79 10.44
CA ASN A 102 20.85 22.37 11.77
C ASN A 102 20.21 21.44 12.81
N LEU A 103 19.62 20.31 12.39
CA LEU A 103 19.06 19.30 13.27
C LEU A 103 19.35 17.92 12.65
N ARG A 104 20.00 17.03 13.40
CA ARG A 104 20.31 15.67 12.95
C ARG A 104 19.52 14.63 13.74
N ILE A 105 19.01 13.62 13.05
CA ILE A 105 18.24 12.51 13.62
C ILE A 105 19.18 11.31 13.77
N HIS A 106 19.36 10.85 15.01
CA HIS A 106 20.21 9.73 15.37
C HIS A 106 19.39 8.57 15.93
N ILE A 107 19.88 7.34 15.80
CA ILE A 107 19.26 6.14 16.40
C ILE A 107 20.39 5.21 16.89
N ASP A 108 20.54 5.08 18.21
CA ASP A 108 21.70 4.37 18.79
C ASP A 108 21.69 2.87 18.54
N SER A 109 22.87 2.25 18.51
CA SER A 109 23.02 0.79 18.41
C SER A 109 22.46 0.11 19.67
N GLY A 110 21.46 -0.74 19.51
CA GLY A 110 20.80 -1.47 20.60
C GLY A 110 19.41 -0.94 20.95
N GLY A 111 19.12 0.33 20.64
CA GLY A 111 17.79 0.92 20.75
C GLY A 111 17.08 1.09 19.40
N TYR A 112 15.88 1.68 19.45
CA TYR A 112 15.11 2.10 18.26
C TYR A 112 14.54 3.51 18.35
N ALA A 113 14.42 4.07 19.56
CA ALA A 113 14.04 5.46 19.77
C ALA A 113 15.06 6.41 19.13
N PRO A 114 14.61 7.45 18.41
CA PRO A 114 15.50 8.47 17.87
C PRO A 114 15.85 9.51 18.93
N TRP A 115 17.01 10.14 18.78
CA TRP A 115 17.36 11.38 19.48
C TRP A 115 17.83 12.44 18.47
N PHE A 116 17.78 13.71 18.87
CA PHE A 116 17.89 14.84 17.95
C PHE A 116 19.03 15.77 18.37
N GLU A 117 20.02 15.97 17.51
CA GLU A 117 21.18 16.84 17.76
C GLU A 117 20.94 18.23 17.14
N ASP A 118 20.77 19.26 17.96
CA ASP A 118 20.61 20.65 17.53
C ASP A 118 21.98 21.28 17.22
N ARG A 119 22.25 21.51 15.93
CA ARG A 119 23.48 22.13 15.42
C ARG A 119 23.29 23.58 15.00
N SER A 120 22.15 24.19 15.30
CA SER A 120 21.88 25.60 14.98
C SER A 120 22.89 26.57 15.62
N GLY A 121 23.51 26.19 16.74
CA GLY A 121 24.58 26.95 17.39
C GLY A 121 25.96 26.83 16.74
N THR A 122 26.18 25.92 15.78
CA THR A 122 27.53 25.66 15.20
C THR A 122 27.79 26.38 13.87
N ILE A 123 26.78 27.03 13.26
CA ILE A 123 26.97 27.82 12.04
C ILE A 123 27.32 29.28 12.39
N GLN A 124 28.59 29.49 12.78
CA GLN A 124 29.27 30.78 12.59
C GLN A 124 30.26 30.66 11.43
N SER A 125 29.77 30.87 10.21
CA SER A 125 30.59 31.07 9.01
C SER A 125 30.10 32.31 8.26
N ASN A 126 30.97 33.33 8.22
CA ASN A 126 30.75 34.66 7.65
C ASN A 126 29.86 34.70 6.41
N VAL A 127 28.79 35.48 6.48
CA VAL A 127 28.22 36.17 5.33
C VAL A 127 28.09 37.64 5.72
N ASP A 128 28.86 38.50 5.04
CA ASP A 128 28.78 39.95 5.20
C ASP A 128 27.40 40.45 4.74
N HIS A 129 26.57 40.85 5.69
CA HIS A 129 25.34 41.58 5.41
C HIS A 129 25.57 43.09 5.55
N THR A 130 25.94 43.73 4.43
CA THR A 130 25.82 45.19 4.28
C THR A 130 24.34 45.57 4.33
N PRO A 131 23.87 46.37 5.32
CA PRO A 131 22.44 46.61 5.50
C PRO A 131 21.92 47.68 4.53
N PHE A 132 21.09 47.26 3.59
CA PHE A 132 20.35 48.18 2.72
C PHE A 132 19.23 48.87 3.52
N ARG A 133 19.23 50.21 3.58
CA ARG A 133 18.19 51.02 4.24
C ARG A 133 17.31 51.73 3.21
N PRO A 134 15.98 51.68 3.37
CA PRO A 134 15.10 52.80 3.06
C PRO A 134 14.36 53.29 4.32
N GLY A 135 13.97 54.58 4.34
CA GLY A 135 13.47 55.25 5.53
C GLY A 135 11.94 55.26 5.73
N LEU A 136 11.54 55.41 7.00
CA LEU A 136 10.25 55.91 7.52
C LEU A 136 10.25 57.48 7.49
N PRO A 137 9.27 58.26 8.04
CA PRO A 137 7.94 57.94 8.58
C PRO A 137 6.80 58.96 8.29
N TRP A 138 5.58 58.50 7.94
CA TRP A 138 4.34 59.31 7.97
C TRP A 138 3.09 58.44 7.65
N LEU A 139 1.90 58.59 8.25
CA LEU A 139 1.47 59.24 9.50
C LEU A 139 0.15 58.58 10.02
N ILE A 140 -0.27 58.89 11.25
CA ILE A 140 -1.36 58.26 12.02
C ILE A 140 -2.77 58.59 11.47
N GLY A 141 -3.71 57.63 11.45
CA GLY A 141 -5.14 57.93 11.32
C GLY A 141 -6.11 56.73 11.24
N ILE A 142 -7.20 56.79 12.03
CA ILE A 142 -8.45 55.99 11.96
C ILE A 142 -8.43 54.53 12.49
N PRO A 143 -8.67 54.31 13.80
CA PRO A 143 -9.01 53.00 14.38
C PRO A 143 -10.52 52.82 14.69
N ALA A 144 -11.41 53.68 14.16
CA ALA A 144 -12.84 53.69 14.53
C ALA A 144 -13.77 52.94 13.56
N VAL A 145 -13.39 52.78 12.28
CA VAL A 145 -14.28 52.22 11.25
C VAL A 145 -14.24 50.69 11.20
N THR A 146 -13.09 50.08 11.49
CA THR A 146 -12.90 48.62 11.48
C THR A 146 -13.73 47.89 12.54
N ILE A 147 -13.84 48.46 13.75
CA ILE A 147 -14.60 47.86 14.86
C ILE A 147 -16.11 47.82 14.56
N ALA A 148 -16.64 48.87 13.92
CA ALA A 148 -18.05 48.94 13.53
C ALA A 148 -18.41 47.90 12.44
N ILE A 149 -17.51 47.67 11.47
CA ILE A 149 -17.71 46.68 10.40
C ILE A 149 -17.72 45.25 10.97
N ILE A 150 -16.84 44.93 11.92
CA ILE A 150 -16.78 43.61 12.56
C ILE A 150 -18.04 43.33 13.39
N ALA A 151 -18.52 44.32 14.15
CA ALA A 151 -19.76 44.20 14.92
C ALA A 151 -20.99 44.01 14.01
N LEU A 152 -21.05 44.72 12.87
CA LEU A 152 -22.13 44.59 11.90
C LEU A 152 -22.13 43.22 11.19
N ALA A 153 -20.95 42.68 10.87
CA ALA A 153 -20.80 41.34 10.31
C ALA A 153 -21.27 40.24 11.29
N TYR A 154 -20.96 40.37 12.58
CA TYR A 154 -21.46 39.45 13.61
C TYR A 154 -22.98 39.52 13.81
N PHE A 155 -23.58 40.71 13.69
CA PHE A 155 -25.02 40.88 13.89
C PHE A 155 -25.86 40.41 12.70
N LEU A 156 -25.32 40.46 11.48
CA LEU A 156 -26.00 39.99 10.25
C LEU A 156 -25.67 38.54 9.87
N GLY A 157 -24.54 37.99 10.34
CA GLY A 157 -24.12 36.59 10.06
C GLY A 157 -24.85 35.51 10.87
N GLY A 158 -25.86 35.89 11.67
CA GLY A 158 -26.57 35.02 12.62
C GLY A 158 -27.52 33.98 12.03
N ARG A 159 -27.12 33.30 10.94
CA ARG A 159 -27.65 32.00 10.44
C ARG A 159 -26.87 31.62 9.18
N MET A 160 -25.72 31.00 9.37
CA MET A 160 -25.02 30.30 8.29
C MET A 160 -25.03 28.81 8.62
N GLU A 161 -25.71 28.02 7.79
CA GLU A 161 -25.63 26.56 7.85
C GLU A 161 -24.17 26.13 7.69
N GLN A 162 -23.79 24.99 8.29
CA GLN A 162 -22.48 24.40 8.06
C GLN A 162 -22.40 23.88 6.62
N VAL A 163 -22.06 24.77 5.70
CA VAL A 163 -21.54 24.39 4.39
C VAL A 163 -20.20 23.69 4.65
N VAL A 164 -20.19 22.38 4.48
CA VAL A 164 -18.95 21.59 4.52
C VAL A 164 -18.08 22.06 3.37
N ASP A 165 -17.01 22.77 3.71
CA ASP A 165 -16.11 23.38 2.74
C ASP A 165 -15.29 22.28 2.06
N LEU A 166 -15.74 21.86 0.86
CA LEU A 166 -15.14 20.78 0.08
C LEU A 166 -13.80 21.22 -0.51
N ASN A 167 -12.76 21.20 0.33
CA ASN A 167 -11.38 21.42 -0.09
C ASN A 167 -11.00 20.39 -1.18
N PRO A 168 -10.61 20.83 -2.40
CA PRO A 168 -10.35 19.94 -3.54
C PRO A 168 -9.11 19.03 -3.38
N LYS A 169 -8.43 19.06 -2.23
CA LYS A 169 -7.36 18.13 -1.83
C LYS A 169 -7.82 17.00 -0.90
N THR A 170 -9.08 17.00 -0.44
CA THR A 170 -9.61 15.96 0.47
C THR A 170 -9.80 14.66 -0.31
N SER A 171 -9.06 13.60 0.04
CA SER A 171 -9.16 12.32 -0.68
C SER A 171 -10.45 11.58 -0.34
N ALA A 172 -10.93 10.72 -1.25
CA ALA A 172 -12.11 9.88 -0.99
C ALA A 172 -11.95 9.06 0.30
N ARG A 173 -10.73 8.60 0.61
CA ARG A 173 -10.39 7.88 1.85
C ARG A 173 -10.53 8.75 3.11
N SER A 174 -10.19 10.05 3.06
CA SER A 174 -10.37 10.93 4.22
C SER A 174 -11.84 11.30 4.42
N LEU A 175 -12.63 11.46 3.36
CA LEU A 175 -14.09 11.61 3.45
C LEU A 175 -14.75 10.35 4.02
N GLU A 176 -14.35 9.16 3.57
CA GLU A 176 -14.87 7.88 4.06
C GLU A 176 -14.53 7.68 5.54
N ARG A 177 -13.28 7.97 5.96
CA ARG A 177 -12.91 7.95 7.38
C ARG A 177 -13.70 8.97 8.22
N GLN A 178 -13.95 10.17 7.72
CA GLN A 178 -14.78 11.17 8.42
C GLN A 178 -16.23 10.66 8.59
N ALA A 179 -16.84 10.12 7.53
CA ALA A 179 -18.18 9.54 7.57
C ALA A 179 -18.27 8.33 8.52
N LEU A 180 -17.26 7.46 8.54
CA LEU A 180 -17.18 6.33 9.48
C LEU A 180 -16.99 6.82 10.93
N SER A 181 -16.15 7.83 11.16
CA SER A 181 -15.91 8.39 12.49
C SER A 181 -17.15 9.06 13.09
N ALA A 182 -17.99 9.65 12.24
CA ALA A 182 -19.30 10.17 12.64
C ALA A 182 -20.32 9.05 12.95
N LYS A 183 -20.09 7.81 12.48
CA LYS A 183 -20.97 6.66 12.73
C LYS A 183 -20.57 5.87 13.98
N SER A 184 -19.30 5.48 14.12
CA SER A 184 -18.77 4.80 15.30
C SER A 184 -17.22 4.65 15.25
N PRO A 185 -16.50 4.81 16.37
CA PRO A 185 -15.07 4.45 16.46
C PRO A 185 -14.77 3.00 16.03
N ALA A 186 -15.64 2.05 16.37
CA ALA A 186 -15.48 0.64 15.99
C ALA A 186 -15.51 0.44 14.46
N ALA A 187 -16.32 1.24 13.74
CA ALA A 187 -16.35 1.21 12.28
C ALA A 187 -15.06 1.75 11.65
N VAL A 188 -14.39 2.72 12.29
CA VAL A 188 -13.06 3.20 11.88
C VAL A 188 -12.00 2.13 12.12
N GLN A 189 -12.04 1.45 13.27
CA GLN A 189 -11.13 0.34 13.59
C GLN A 189 -11.31 -0.84 12.63
N ALA A 190 -12.55 -1.27 12.39
CA ALA A 190 -12.88 -2.28 11.39
C ALA A 190 -12.41 -1.90 9.97
N SER A 191 -12.51 -0.62 9.59
CA SER A 191 -11.96 -0.12 8.32
C SER A 191 -10.44 -0.21 8.24
N ASN A 192 -9.72 -0.03 9.35
CA ASN A 192 -8.26 -0.19 9.37
C ASN A 192 -7.84 -1.67 9.24
N TYR A 193 -8.52 -2.59 9.94
CA TYR A 193 -8.33 -4.04 9.72
C TYR A 193 -8.63 -4.43 8.26
N CYS A 194 -9.69 -3.86 7.68
CA CYS A 194 -10.04 -4.08 6.30
C CYS A 194 -8.94 -3.65 5.31
N ASP A 195 -8.36 -2.47 5.52
CA ASP A 195 -7.24 -1.98 4.70
C ASP A 195 -5.97 -2.83 4.87
N GLN A 196 -5.70 -3.33 6.08
CA GLN A 196 -4.61 -4.28 6.34
C GLN A 196 -4.82 -5.61 5.59
N ALA A 197 -6.00 -6.21 5.70
CA ALA A 197 -6.34 -7.48 5.08
C ALA A 197 -6.38 -7.41 3.54
N ARG A 198 -6.89 -6.31 2.96
CA ARG A 198 -6.81 -6.04 1.51
C ARG A 198 -5.37 -6.05 1.00
N GLY A 199 -4.42 -5.52 1.78
CA GLY A 199 -3.00 -5.52 1.45
C GLY A 199 -2.37 -6.92 1.32
N LEU A 200 -3.02 -7.96 1.86
CA LEU A 200 -2.59 -9.35 1.78
C LEU A 200 -3.22 -10.13 0.62
N LEU A 201 -4.36 -9.66 0.06
CA LEU A 201 -5.07 -10.35 -1.03
C LEU A 201 -4.22 -10.56 -2.30
N PHE A 202 -3.09 -9.84 -2.43
CA PHE A 202 -2.10 -10.02 -3.48
C PHE A 202 -0.70 -10.29 -2.88
N PRO A 203 0.11 -11.21 -3.45
CA PRO A 203 -0.12 -11.98 -4.67
C PRO A 203 -1.25 -13.00 -4.52
N ILE A 204 -2.17 -13.04 -5.50
CA ILE A 204 -3.46 -13.72 -5.34
C ILE A 204 -3.32 -15.23 -5.09
N ALA A 205 -2.33 -15.87 -5.73
CA ALA A 205 -2.04 -17.29 -5.59
C ALA A 205 -1.24 -17.68 -4.31
N THR A 206 -0.99 -16.74 -3.38
CA THR A 206 -0.31 -17.04 -2.10
C THR A 206 -1.33 -17.46 -1.04
N ILE A 207 -1.52 -18.77 -0.85
CA ILE A 207 -2.54 -19.34 0.04
C ILE A 207 -2.44 -18.83 1.48
N ASP A 208 -1.23 -18.78 2.06
CA ASP A 208 -1.01 -18.31 3.45
C ASP A 208 -1.48 -16.86 3.66
N ASN A 209 -1.30 -16.01 2.65
CA ASN A 209 -1.80 -14.64 2.68
C ASN A 209 -3.33 -14.58 2.66
N GLN A 210 -3.99 -15.50 1.94
CA GLN A 210 -5.46 -15.57 1.91
C GLN A 210 -6.03 -16.04 3.26
N ILE A 211 -5.39 -17.03 3.89
CA ILE A 211 -5.76 -17.48 5.23
C ILE A 211 -5.62 -16.31 6.23
N LEU A 212 -4.47 -15.62 6.24
CA LEU A 212 -4.25 -14.47 7.12
C LEU A 212 -5.19 -13.29 6.83
N ALA A 213 -5.48 -13.00 5.56
CA ALA A 213 -6.45 -11.97 5.18
C ALA A 213 -7.85 -12.32 5.71
N SER A 214 -8.26 -13.59 5.59
CA SER A 214 -9.54 -14.08 6.08
C SER A 214 -9.70 -13.91 7.58
N ASP A 215 -8.66 -14.22 8.36
CA ASP A 215 -8.67 -14.03 9.81
C ASP A 215 -8.82 -12.56 10.20
N ILE A 216 -8.10 -11.66 9.53
CA ILE A 216 -8.20 -10.21 9.80
C ILE A 216 -9.58 -9.67 9.35
N PHE A 217 -10.16 -10.17 8.25
CA PHE A 217 -11.53 -9.82 7.87
C PHE A 217 -12.58 -10.34 8.87
N ARG A 218 -12.37 -11.52 9.48
CA ARG A 218 -13.22 -12.01 10.59
C ARG A 218 -13.11 -11.12 11.83
N ILE A 219 -11.91 -10.62 12.16
CA ILE A 219 -11.73 -9.60 13.22
C ILE A 219 -12.51 -8.33 12.88
N ALA A 220 -12.42 -7.83 11.64
CA ALA A 220 -13.17 -6.64 11.20
C ALA A 220 -14.70 -6.83 11.28
N ILE A 221 -15.21 -8.03 10.96
CA ILE A 221 -16.63 -8.39 11.12
C ILE A 221 -17.04 -8.39 12.59
N ASN A 222 -16.23 -8.95 13.49
CA ASN A 222 -16.51 -8.98 14.92
C ASN A 222 -16.51 -7.59 15.55
N GLU A 223 -15.60 -6.70 15.10
CA GLU A 223 -15.50 -5.32 15.55
C GLU A 223 -16.69 -4.46 15.07
N ALA A 224 -17.15 -4.66 13.84
CA ALA A 224 -18.31 -3.93 13.28
C ALA A 224 -19.21 -4.83 12.40
N PRO A 225 -20.16 -5.57 13.01
CA PRO A 225 -21.04 -6.51 12.27
C PRO A 225 -21.96 -5.86 11.24
N ASP A 226 -22.22 -4.55 11.34
CA ASP A 226 -23.02 -3.76 10.39
C ASP A 226 -22.14 -2.97 9.39
N PHE A 227 -20.88 -3.41 9.19
CA PHE A 227 -19.94 -2.81 8.24
C PHE A 227 -19.57 -3.81 7.14
N TYR A 228 -19.99 -3.51 5.91
CA TYR A 228 -19.88 -4.37 4.73
C TYR A 228 -18.45 -4.87 4.43
N CYS A 229 -17.43 -4.10 4.82
CA CYS A 229 -16.09 -4.24 4.29
C CYS A 229 -15.46 -5.60 4.65
N GLY A 230 -15.63 -6.05 5.90
CA GLY A 230 -15.09 -7.34 6.36
C GLY A 230 -15.71 -8.51 5.59
N TYR A 231 -17.03 -8.51 5.41
CA TYR A 231 -17.74 -9.50 4.62
C TYR A 231 -17.28 -9.53 3.15
N ALA A 232 -17.19 -8.36 2.50
CA ALA A 232 -16.71 -8.28 1.12
C ALA A 232 -15.27 -8.79 0.98
N GLY A 233 -14.38 -8.43 1.90
CA GLY A 233 -12.99 -8.91 1.88
C GLY A 233 -12.86 -10.41 2.13
N LEU A 234 -13.60 -10.95 3.10
CA LEU A 234 -13.64 -12.37 3.40
C LEU A 234 -14.16 -13.18 2.20
N ALA A 235 -15.18 -12.68 1.48
CA ALA A 235 -15.67 -13.30 0.26
C ALA A 235 -14.60 -13.43 -0.84
N HIS A 236 -13.85 -12.35 -1.12
CA HIS A 236 -12.74 -12.39 -2.08
C HIS A 236 -11.69 -13.44 -1.68
N SER A 237 -11.35 -13.50 -0.39
CA SER A 237 -10.31 -14.40 0.09
C SER A 237 -10.74 -15.87 0.10
N LEU A 238 -11.94 -16.18 0.60
CA LEU A 238 -12.48 -17.55 0.59
C LEU A 238 -12.70 -18.07 -0.84
N GLY A 239 -13.20 -17.22 -1.75
CA GLY A 239 -13.31 -17.57 -3.17
C GLY A 239 -11.95 -17.86 -3.81
N THR A 240 -10.89 -17.15 -3.41
CA THR A 240 -9.52 -17.42 -3.86
C THR A 240 -8.97 -18.73 -3.30
N GLN A 241 -9.25 -19.04 -2.02
CA GLN A 241 -8.90 -20.33 -1.41
C GLN A 241 -9.59 -21.50 -2.11
N ALA A 242 -10.87 -21.34 -2.52
CA ALA A 242 -11.61 -22.37 -3.25
C ALA A 242 -10.96 -22.74 -4.60
N LEU A 243 -10.38 -21.77 -5.33
CA LEU A 243 -9.63 -22.04 -6.55
C LEU A 243 -8.32 -22.81 -6.26
N LEU A 244 -7.68 -22.52 -5.13
CA LEU A 244 -6.37 -23.07 -4.77
C LEU A 244 -6.41 -24.45 -4.12
N THR A 245 -7.50 -24.81 -3.42
CA THR A 245 -7.61 -26.13 -2.79
C THR A 245 -7.91 -27.25 -3.79
N ARG A 246 -7.33 -28.42 -3.51
CA ARG A 246 -7.58 -29.67 -4.26
C ARG A 246 -8.67 -30.53 -3.63
N ASP A 247 -9.02 -30.28 -2.37
CA ASP A 247 -10.10 -30.98 -1.67
C ASP A 247 -11.45 -30.46 -2.18
N GLU A 248 -12.34 -31.37 -2.59
CA GLU A 248 -13.64 -31.00 -3.18
C GLU A 248 -14.66 -30.58 -2.13
N GLU A 249 -14.64 -31.18 -0.93
CA GLU A 249 -15.53 -30.83 0.17
C GLU A 249 -15.13 -29.47 0.76
N GLU A 250 -13.83 -29.23 0.94
CA GLU A 250 -13.31 -27.92 1.33
C GLU A 250 -13.64 -26.85 0.27
N ARG A 251 -13.47 -27.17 -1.02
CA ARG A 251 -13.80 -26.24 -2.12
C ARG A 251 -15.26 -25.83 -2.07
N ASP A 252 -16.19 -26.78 -2.01
CA ASP A 252 -17.62 -26.48 -2.03
C ASP A 252 -18.04 -25.67 -0.79
N ALA A 253 -17.47 -25.98 0.38
CA ALA A 253 -17.66 -25.21 1.61
C ALA A 253 -17.11 -23.77 1.49
N LEU A 254 -15.93 -23.60 0.90
CA LEU A 254 -15.33 -22.27 0.66
C LEU A 254 -16.15 -21.45 -0.34
N ILE A 255 -16.65 -22.06 -1.43
CA ILE A 255 -17.56 -21.41 -2.39
C ILE A 255 -18.84 -20.95 -1.68
N LEU A 256 -19.52 -21.84 -0.96
CA LEU A 256 -20.75 -21.52 -0.23
C LEU A 256 -20.54 -20.37 0.77
N ASN A 257 -19.49 -20.46 1.58
CA ASN A 257 -19.16 -19.42 2.55
C ASN A 257 -18.81 -18.09 1.86
N SER A 258 -18.05 -18.12 0.76
CA SER A 258 -17.71 -16.90 0.00
C SER A 258 -18.96 -16.18 -0.52
N GLY A 259 -19.94 -16.91 -1.05
CA GLY A 259 -21.21 -16.35 -1.53
C GLY A 259 -22.08 -15.79 -0.41
N GLN A 260 -22.15 -16.45 0.74
CA GLN A 260 -22.84 -15.90 1.92
C GLN A 260 -22.22 -14.57 2.37
N MET A 261 -20.88 -14.48 2.37
CA MET A 261 -20.19 -13.24 2.75
C MET A 261 -20.35 -12.13 1.70
N ALA A 262 -20.31 -12.45 0.40
CA ALA A 262 -20.55 -11.48 -0.67
C ALA A 262 -21.98 -10.91 -0.61
N GLN A 263 -22.98 -11.79 -0.46
CA GLN A 263 -24.37 -11.38 -0.31
C GLN A 263 -24.56 -10.48 0.90
N LYS A 264 -24.03 -10.86 2.07
CA LYS A 264 -24.11 -10.05 3.30
C LYS A 264 -23.46 -8.67 3.14
N ALA A 265 -22.38 -8.55 2.35
CA ALA A 265 -21.76 -7.26 2.06
C ALA A 265 -22.62 -6.36 1.15
N VAL A 266 -23.34 -6.95 0.20
CA VAL A 266 -24.30 -6.24 -0.67
C VAL A 266 -25.57 -5.86 0.09
N ASP A 267 -26.06 -6.73 0.99
CA ASP A 267 -27.23 -6.43 1.84
C ASP A 267 -26.98 -5.20 2.73
N ILE A 268 -25.75 -5.03 3.24
CA ILE A 268 -25.34 -3.86 4.05
C ILE A 268 -25.07 -2.63 3.17
N ALA A 269 -24.43 -2.80 2.01
CA ALA A 269 -23.97 -1.69 1.18
C ALA A 269 -24.11 -1.99 -0.32
N PRO A 270 -25.33 -1.95 -0.89
CA PRO A 270 -25.60 -2.43 -2.24
C PRO A 270 -24.98 -1.55 -3.33
N SER A 271 -24.78 -0.26 -3.07
CA SER A 271 -24.12 0.69 -3.99
C SER A 271 -22.61 0.85 -3.73
N ASN A 272 -21.98 -0.08 -3.00
CA ASN A 272 -20.54 -0.03 -2.74
C ASN A 272 -19.74 -0.88 -3.74
N GLY A 273 -18.74 -0.26 -4.40
CA GLY A 273 -17.90 -0.94 -5.38
C GLY A 273 -17.13 -2.15 -4.82
N TRP A 274 -16.72 -2.15 -3.55
CA TRP A 274 -16.03 -3.29 -2.94
C TRP A 274 -16.99 -4.46 -2.66
N SER A 275 -18.24 -4.19 -2.26
CA SER A 275 -19.28 -5.22 -2.14
C SER A 275 -19.64 -5.82 -3.51
N GLN A 276 -19.75 -5.01 -4.56
CA GLN A 276 -20.02 -5.49 -5.92
C GLN A 276 -18.82 -6.26 -6.51
N SER A 277 -17.58 -5.87 -6.19
CA SER A 277 -16.37 -6.63 -6.53
C SER A 277 -16.40 -8.04 -5.91
N ALA A 278 -16.91 -8.17 -4.68
CA ALA A 278 -17.04 -9.47 -4.03
C ALA A 278 -18.04 -10.38 -4.75
N MET A 279 -19.19 -9.83 -5.18
CA MET A 279 -20.15 -10.57 -6.02
C MET A 279 -19.54 -10.99 -7.35
N ALA A 280 -18.73 -10.12 -7.98
CA ALA A 280 -18.03 -10.43 -9.23
C ALA A 280 -17.06 -11.60 -9.07
N TRP A 281 -16.23 -11.57 -8.01
CA TRP A 281 -15.26 -12.63 -7.74
C TRP A 281 -15.93 -13.96 -7.38
N VAL A 282 -16.96 -13.94 -6.53
CA VAL A 282 -17.71 -15.17 -6.20
C VAL A 282 -18.40 -15.73 -7.45
N SER A 283 -19.02 -14.88 -8.27
CA SER A 283 -19.64 -15.33 -9.53
C SER A 283 -18.61 -16.01 -10.43
N TYR A 284 -17.40 -15.45 -10.54
CA TYR A 284 -16.30 -16.07 -11.29
C TYR A 284 -15.92 -17.45 -10.74
N VAL A 285 -15.70 -17.55 -9.42
CA VAL A 285 -15.33 -18.81 -8.75
C VAL A 285 -16.44 -19.86 -8.88
N SER A 286 -17.71 -19.44 -8.84
CA SER A 286 -18.89 -20.28 -9.08
C SER A 286 -19.16 -20.58 -10.58
N ARG A 287 -18.28 -20.12 -11.48
CA ARG A 287 -18.38 -20.27 -12.96
C ARG A 287 -19.59 -19.57 -13.61
N ASP A 288 -20.20 -18.62 -12.92
CA ASP A 288 -21.18 -17.68 -13.48
C ASP A 288 -20.44 -16.48 -14.10
N TYR A 289 -19.85 -16.74 -15.26
CA TYR A 289 -18.92 -15.82 -15.93
C TYR A 289 -19.61 -14.54 -16.44
N ASP A 290 -20.87 -14.63 -16.88
CA ASP A 290 -21.62 -13.46 -17.33
C ASP A 290 -21.86 -12.49 -16.16
N ARG A 291 -22.33 -13.00 -15.01
CA ARG A 291 -22.48 -12.18 -13.79
C ARG A 291 -21.15 -11.66 -13.27
N ALA A 292 -20.06 -12.40 -13.39
CA ALA A 292 -18.73 -11.92 -13.01
C ALA A 292 -18.32 -10.65 -13.80
N LEU A 293 -18.61 -10.61 -15.10
CA LEU A 293 -18.37 -9.43 -15.93
C LEU A 293 -19.31 -8.27 -15.58
N GLU A 294 -20.61 -8.54 -15.39
CA GLU A 294 -21.61 -7.54 -15.01
C GLU A 294 -21.26 -6.87 -13.66
N TYR A 295 -21.04 -7.67 -12.61
CA TYR A 295 -20.72 -7.16 -11.28
C TYR A 295 -19.36 -6.45 -11.24
N SER A 296 -18.35 -6.92 -11.98
CA SER A 296 -17.05 -6.22 -12.03
C SER A 296 -17.14 -4.87 -12.74
N ALA A 297 -17.95 -4.77 -13.79
CA ALA A 297 -18.21 -3.51 -14.48
C ALA A 297 -19.00 -2.53 -13.58
N LEU A 298 -20.02 -3.02 -12.87
CA LEU A 298 -20.78 -2.25 -11.88
C LEU A 298 -19.87 -1.76 -10.73
N ALA A 299 -19.00 -2.63 -10.22
CA ALA A 299 -18.04 -2.29 -9.18
C ALA A 299 -17.14 -1.11 -9.60
N GLN A 300 -16.57 -1.18 -10.82
CA GLN A 300 -15.79 -0.08 -11.38
C GLN A 300 -16.63 1.18 -11.57
N SER A 301 -17.87 1.10 -12.09
CA SER A 301 -18.69 2.30 -12.30
C SER A 301 -19.04 3.04 -11.00
N LEU A 302 -19.16 2.31 -9.88
CA LEU A 302 -19.40 2.87 -8.55
C LEU A 302 -18.14 3.50 -7.93
N ARG A 303 -16.95 2.98 -8.27
CA ARG A 303 -15.65 3.40 -7.70
C ARG A 303 -14.54 3.38 -8.78
N PRO A 304 -14.56 4.31 -9.76
CA PRO A 304 -13.74 4.23 -10.98
C PRO A 304 -12.22 4.32 -10.77
N ASN A 305 -11.79 4.83 -9.61
CA ASN A 305 -10.38 4.99 -9.23
C ASN A 305 -10.01 4.16 -7.97
N ASP A 306 -10.87 3.25 -7.49
CA ASP A 306 -10.50 2.36 -6.37
C ASP A 306 -9.60 1.24 -6.88
N GLY A 307 -8.33 1.26 -6.48
CA GLY A 307 -7.33 0.34 -6.97
C GLY A 307 -7.65 -1.12 -6.66
N ASN A 308 -8.31 -1.43 -5.54
CA ASN A 308 -8.67 -2.83 -5.22
C ASN A 308 -9.76 -3.35 -6.15
N VAL A 309 -10.74 -2.50 -6.47
CA VAL A 309 -11.82 -2.82 -7.42
C VAL A 309 -11.26 -3.00 -8.82
N LEU A 310 -10.37 -2.10 -9.25
CA LEU A 310 -9.69 -2.19 -10.55
C LEU A 310 -8.78 -3.41 -10.64
N ASP A 311 -8.08 -3.78 -9.55
CA ASP A 311 -7.22 -4.96 -9.50
C ASP A 311 -8.05 -6.25 -9.61
N PHE A 312 -9.15 -6.40 -8.87
CA PHE A 312 -10.02 -7.58 -9.01
C PHE A 312 -10.73 -7.65 -10.37
N ARG A 313 -11.17 -6.52 -10.93
CA ARG A 313 -11.68 -6.49 -12.31
C ARG A 313 -10.61 -6.90 -13.31
N GLY A 314 -9.39 -6.40 -13.16
CA GLY A 314 -8.25 -6.78 -14.00
C GLY A 314 -7.92 -8.27 -13.94
N VAL A 315 -7.95 -8.87 -12.74
CA VAL A 315 -7.83 -10.33 -12.58
C VAL A 315 -8.97 -11.05 -13.30
N ILE A 316 -10.24 -10.69 -13.07
CA ILE A 316 -11.40 -11.33 -13.70
C ILE A 316 -11.30 -11.31 -15.24
N LEU A 317 -10.98 -10.15 -15.82
CA LEU A 317 -10.79 -10.01 -17.27
C LEU A 317 -9.67 -10.90 -17.80
N LEU A 318 -8.52 -10.91 -17.11
CA LEU A 318 -7.33 -11.70 -17.44
C LEU A 318 -7.64 -13.21 -17.40
N VAL A 319 -8.26 -13.71 -16.33
CA VAL A 319 -8.55 -15.15 -16.20
C VAL A 319 -9.66 -15.63 -17.14
N MET A 320 -10.49 -14.70 -17.62
CA MET A 320 -11.50 -14.93 -18.65
C MET A 320 -10.98 -14.73 -20.09
N GLY A 321 -9.68 -14.45 -20.28
CA GLY A 321 -9.07 -14.29 -21.60
C GLY A 321 -9.38 -12.97 -22.31
N ARG A 322 -9.93 -11.97 -21.60
CA ARG A 322 -10.23 -10.63 -22.13
C ARG A 322 -9.00 -9.72 -21.97
N PHE A 323 -7.93 -10.09 -22.64
CA PHE A 323 -6.59 -9.59 -22.35
C PHE A 323 -6.40 -8.09 -22.63
N GLU A 324 -6.97 -7.55 -23.71
CA GLU A 324 -6.89 -6.12 -24.02
C GLU A 324 -7.57 -5.27 -22.93
N GLU A 325 -8.76 -5.66 -22.46
CA GLU A 325 -9.43 -4.94 -21.37
C GLU A 325 -8.72 -5.14 -20.02
N ALA A 326 -8.08 -6.28 -19.80
CA ALA A 326 -7.22 -6.49 -18.64
C ALA A 326 -5.98 -5.60 -18.68
N TYR A 327 -5.38 -5.39 -19.86
CA TYR A 327 -4.27 -4.46 -20.09
C TYR A 327 -4.69 -3.01 -19.79
N ASP A 328 -5.80 -2.56 -20.37
CA ASP A 328 -6.33 -1.20 -20.21
C ASP A 328 -6.67 -0.88 -18.74
N VAL A 329 -7.41 -1.76 -18.04
CA VAL A 329 -7.82 -1.51 -16.64
C VAL A 329 -6.65 -1.57 -15.65
N SER A 330 -5.52 -2.16 -16.05
CA SER A 330 -4.32 -2.32 -15.23
C SER A 330 -3.21 -1.32 -15.57
N ASP A 331 -3.41 -0.46 -16.57
CA ASP A 331 -2.46 0.55 -17.04
C ASP A 331 -1.83 1.33 -15.85
N PRO A 332 -0.49 1.39 -15.73
CA PRO A 332 0.22 2.11 -14.67
C PRO A 332 -0.04 3.63 -14.61
N SER A 333 -0.59 4.22 -15.67
CA SER A 333 -1.02 5.62 -15.75
C SER A 333 -2.46 5.85 -15.29
N HIS A 334 -3.28 4.79 -15.16
CA HIS A 334 -4.66 4.91 -14.67
C HIS A 334 -4.67 5.39 -13.22
N ARG A 335 -5.45 6.44 -12.95
CA ARG A 335 -5.50 7.08 -11.62
C ARG A 335 -6.09 6.14 -10.57
N ARG A 336 -5.36 5.90 -9.50
CA ARG A 336 -5.79 5.10 -8.34
C ARG A 336 -5.77 5.96 -7.07
N GLU A 337 -6.88 5.95 -6.32
CA GLU A 337 -7.08 6.76 -5.10
C GLU A 337 -6.82 5.97 -3.81
N VAL A 338 -6.99 4.65 -3.87
CA VAL A 338 -6.81 3.68 -2.78
C VAL A 338 -6.33 2.34 -3.36
N GLY A 339 -5.91 1.40 -2.50
CA GLY A 339 -5.58 0.01 -2.88
C GLY A 339 -4.08 -0.31 -2.89
N SER A 340 -3.69 -1.44 -3.49
CA SER A 340 -2.30 -1.88 -3.61
C SER A 340 -1.49 -0.94 -4.52
N HIS A 341 -0.92 0.11 -3.94
CA HIS A 341 -0.34 1.25 -4.69
C HIS A 341 0.85 0.90 -5.60
N ARG A 342 1.36 -0.35 -5.63
CA ARG A 342 2.63 -0.69 -6.29
C ARG A 342 2.63 -1.96 -7.14
N PHE A 343 1.97 -3.04 -6.71
CA PHE A 343 2.29 -4.40 -7.20
C PHE A 343 1.20 -5.06 -8.05
N ALA A 344 -0.06 -5.09 -7.59
CA ALA A 344 -1.09 -5.96 -8.17
C ALA A 344 -1.40 -5.59 -9.64
N HIS A 345 -1.76 -4.33 -9.90
CA HIS A 345 -1.97 -3.82 -11.26
C HIS A 345 -0.79 -4.08 -12.20
N ARG A 346 0.47 -3.91 -11.78
CA ARG A 346 1.64 -4.14 -12.63
C ARG A 346 1.78 -5.59 -13.06
N ASN A 347 1.49 -6.54 -12.18
CA ASN A 347 1.47 -7.95 -12.55
C ASN A 347 0.32 -8.27 -13.51
N ILE A 348 -0.89 -7.73 -13.25
CA ILE A 348 -2.04 -7.92 -14.14
C ILE A 348 -1.71 -7.37 -15.54
N HIS A 349 -1.14 -6.16 -15.61
CA HIS A 349 -0.71 -5.52 -16.83
C HIS A 349 0.36 -6.33 -17.57
N ALA A 350 1.36 -6.84 -16.86
CA ALA A 350 2.41 -7.66 -17.46
C ALA A 350 1.89 -9.01 -18.00
N VAL A 351 0.96 -9.65 -17.30
CA VAL A 351 0.34 -10.91 -17.75
C VAL A 351 -0.58 -10.67 -18.95
N ALA A 352 -1.34 -9.56 -18.95
CA ALA A 352 -2.12 -9.14 -20.11
C ALA A 352 -1.21 -8.83 -21.31
N SER A 353 -0.12 -8.09 -21.10
CA SER A 353 0.90 -7.78 -22.11
C SER A 353 1.52 -9.05 -22.71
N PHE A 354 1.82 -10.06 -21.88
CA PHE A 354 2.30 -11.36 -22.36
C PHE A 354 1.31 -12.02 -23.33
N HIS A 355 0.02 -12.05 -23.00
CA HIS A 355 -1.00 -12.69 -23.82
C HIS A 355 -1.35 -11.90 -25.10
N ILE A 356 -1.21 -10.57 -25.08
CA ILE A 356 -1.30 -9.71 -26.27
C ILE A 356 -0.04 -9.84 -27.17
N GLY A 357 1.05 -10.43 -26.64
CA GLY A 357 2.31 -10.62 -27.35
C GLY A 357 3.34 -9.50 -27.16
N ASP A 358 3.05 -8.48 -26.35
CA ASP A 358 4.07 -7.50 -25.92
C ASP A 358 4.90 -8.04 -24.76
N PHE A 359 5.78 -8.98 -25.09
CA PHE A 359 6.74 -9.55 -24.17
C PHE A 359 7.76 -8.52 -23.64
N ARG A 360 7.90 -7.34 -24.27
CA ARG A 360 8.81 -6.30 -23.80
C ARG A 360 8.19 -5.53 -22.64
N GLU A 361 6.93 -5.13 -22.78
CA GLU A 361 6.18 -4.50 -21.70
C GLU A 361 5.97 -5.48 -20.53
N ALA A 362 5.66 -6.76 -20.83
CA ALA A 362 5.59 -7.80 -19.80
C ALA A 362 6.87 -7.87 -18.94
N ILE A 363 8.06 -7.86 -19.57
CA ILE A 363 9.35 -7.82 -18.85
C ILE A 363 9.53 -6.50 -18.09
N ALA A 364 9.20 -5.35 -18.69
CA ALA A 364 9.38 -4.04 -18.06
C ALA A 364 8.54 -3.92 -16.78
N SER A 365 7.26 -4.27 -16.86
CA SER A 365 6.33 -4.25 -15.72
C SER A 365 6.68 -5.28 -14.63
N LEU A 366 7.15 -6.48 -14.99
CA LEU A 366 7.60 -7.49 -14.00
C LEU A 366 8.93 -7.13 -13.33
N LYS A 367 9.89 -6.58 -14.08
CA LYS A 367 11.19 -6.16 -13.51
C LYS A 367 11.06 -4.99 -12.55
N PHE A 368 10.06 -4.12 -12.74
CA PHE A 368 9.84 -2.95 -11.88
C PHE A 368 9.84 -3.33 -10.39
N ALA A 369 9.18 -4.43 -10.01
CA ALA A 369 9.14 -4.87 -8.62
C ALA A 369 10.55 -5.23 -8.08
N SER A 370 11.30 -6.05 -8.81
CA SER A 370 12.67 -6.44 -8.43
C SER A 370 13.65 -5.25 -8.42
N ASP A 371 13.51 -4.31 -9.36
CA ASP A 371 14.40 -3.15 -9.49
C ASP A 371 14.13 -2.08 -8.41
N ASN A 372 12.93 -2.07 -7.80
CA ASN A 372 12.54 -1.14 -6.72
C ASN A 372 12.46 -1.79 -5.32
N GLY A 373 12.65 -3.10 -5.20
CA GLY A 373 12.65 -3.82 -3.92
C GLY A 373 11.27 -4.23 -3.41
N ASP A 374 10.25 -4.23 -4.28
CA ASP A 374 8.92 -4.76 -3.99
C ASP A 374 8.93 -6.31 -3.96
N PRO A 375 7.93 -6.98 -3.34
CA PRO A 375 7.84 -8.44 -3.35
C PRO A 375 7.75 -9.03 -4.76
N VAL A 376 8.52 -10.09 -5.02
CA VAL A 376 8.42 -10.90 -6.24
C VAL A 376 7.60 -12.14 -5.95
N SER A 377 6.68 -12.51 -6.84
CA SER A 377 5.86 -13.73 -6.70
C SER A 377 6.31 -14.84 -7.66
N ALA A 378 5.95 -16.09 -7.35
CA ALA A 378 6.19 -17.23 -8.23
C ALA A 378 5.56 -17.04 -9.63
N LEU A 379 4.33 -16.52 -9.70
CA LEU A 379 3.67 -16.16 -10.97
C LEU A 379 4.44 -15.05 -11.71
N SER A 380 4.98 -14.05 -11.01
CA SER A 380 5.81 -13.00 -11.62
C SER A 380 7.05 -13.61 -12.31
N LEU A 381 7.69 -14.61 -11.70
CA LEU A 381 8.83 -15.32 -12.33
C LEU A 381 8.40 -16.22 -13.51
N VAL A 382 7.24 -16.86 -13.44
CA VAL A 382 6.67 -17.66 -14.54
C VAL A 382 6.52 -16.82 -15.80
N PHE A 383 5.81 -15.69 -15.72
CA PHE A 383 5.58 -14.84 -16.88
C PHE A 383 6.84 -14.11 -17.33
N LEU A 384 7.77 -13.80 -16.42
CA LEU A 384 9.08 -13.23 -16.76
C LEU A 384 9.93 -14.21 -17.57
N ALA A 385 10.01 -15.48 -17.15
CA ALA A 385 10.73 -16.52 -17.86
C ALA A 385 10.13 -16.81 -19.24
N ALA A 386 8.79 -16.91 -19.32
CA ALA A 386 8.07 -17.11 -20.57
C ALA A 386 8.29 -15.94 -21.55
N SER A 387 8.19 -14.69 -21.07
CA SER A 387 8.46 -13.49 -21.87
C SER A 387 9.91 -13.45 -22.39
N TYR A 388 10.89 -13.83 -21.56
CA TYR A 388 12.29 -13.95 -22.01
C TYR A 388 12.45 -15.01 -23.10
N GLN A 389 11.83 -16.19 -22.93
CA GLN A 389 11.90 -17.26 -23.93
C GLN A 389 11.29 -16.83 -25.27
N ARG A 390 10.12 -16.16 -25.26
CA ARG A 390 9.47 -15.65 -26.48
C ARG A 390 10.24 -14.52 -27.18
N LEU A 391 11.10 -13.79 -26.46
CA LEU A 391 12.07 -12.86 -27.06
C LEU A 391 13.41 -13.51 -27.47
N GLY A 392 13.54 -14.84 -27.42
CA GLY A 392 14.78 -15.56 -27.73
C GLY A 392 15.90 -15.38 -26.69
N LYS A 393 15.58 -14.83 -25.51
CA LYS A 393 16.51 -14.58 -24.40
C LYS A 393 16.61 -15.81 -23.50
N SER A 394 16.95 -16.95 -24.09
CA SER A 394 16.87 -18.24 -23.39
C SER A 394 17.82 -18.35 -22.18
N LYS A 395 18.93 -17.60 -22.14
CA LYS A 395 19.82 -17.57 -20.95
C LYS A 395 19.13 -16.93 -19.74
N GLU A 396 18.49 -15.78 -19.97
CA GLU A 396 17.70 -15.08 -18.97
C GLU A 396 16.48 -15.92 -18.55
N ALA A 397 15.78 -16.55 -19.49
CA ALA A 397 14.68 -17.47 -19.18
C ALA A 397 15.12 -18.62 -18.25
N HIS A 398 16.20 -19.33 -18.59
CA HIS A 398 16.75 -20.41 -17.75
C HIS A 398 17.19 -19.90 -16.36
N ALA A 399 17.77 -18.70 -16.28
CA ALA A 399 18.15 -18.09 -14.99
C ALA A 399 16.92 -17.78 -14.12
N THR A 400 15.86 -17.21 -14.70
CA THR A 400 14.59 -16.94 -14.01
C THR A 400 13.91 -18.24 -13.55
N LEU A 401 13.94 -19.31 -14.35
CA LEU A 401 13.41 -20.62 -13.92
C LEU A 401 14.24 -21.26 -12.80
N ASN A 402 15.55 -21.09 -12.79
CA ASN A 402 16.38 -21.54 -11.68
C ASN A 402 16.07 -20.76 -10.39
N GLN A 403 15.84 -19.45 -10.47
CA GLN A 403 15.38 -18.64 -9.34
C GLN A 403 14.01 -19.13 -8.81
N LEU A 404 13.06 -19.44 -9.71
CA LEU A 404 11.76 -19.99 -9.35
C LEU A 404 11.90 -21.31 -8.58
N LYS A 405 12.70 -22.28 -9.09
CA LYS A 405 12.96 -23.56 -8.40
C LYS A 405 13.64 -23.40 -7.04
N GLN A 406 14.54 -22.42 -6.89
CA GLN A 406 15.24 -22.17 -5.63
C GLN A 406 14.34 -21.51 -4.58
N SER A 407 13.44 -20.63 -5.01
CA SER A 407 12.60 -19.82 -4.12
C SER A 407 11.26 -20.49 -3.80
N TRP A 408 10.72 -21.29 -4.73
CA TRP A 408 9.48 -22.06 -4.57
C TRP A 408 9.62 -23.44 -5.23
N PRO A 409 10.33 -24.41 -4.61
CA PRO A 409 10.60 -25.72 -5.21
C PRO A 409 9.33 -26.53 -5.52
N GLU A 410 8.29 -26.39 -4.69
CA GLU A 410 7.01 -27.10 -4.84
C GLU A 410 6.00 -26.37 -5.76
N PHE A 411 6.38 -25.23 -6.34
CA PHE A 411 5.45 -24.45 -7.16
C PHE A 411 5.22 -25.11 -8.53
N ARG A 412 3.94 -25.32 -8.85
CA ARG A 412 3.47 -25.97 -10.07
C ARG A 412 2.71 -24.97 -10.94
N PRO A 413 3.36 -24.34 -11.94
CA PRO A 413 2.72 -23.31 -12.76
C PRO A 413 1.51 -23.84 -13.52
N ASP A 414 1.57 -25.08 -14.02
CA ASP A 414 0.48 -25.76 -14.70
C ASP A 414 -0.78 -25.86 -13.83
N LEU A 415 -0.64 -26.31 -12.58
CA LEU A 415 -1.78 -26.47 -11.68
C LEU A 415 -2.34 -25.14 -11.21
N VAL A 416 -1.49 -24.14 -10.94
CA VAL A 416 -1.94 -22.80 -10.52
C VAL A 416 -2.61 -22.06 -11.67
N LEU A 417 -2.06 -22.11 -12.88
CA LEU A 417 -2.66 -21.46 -14.05
C LEU A 417 -3.98 -22.13 -14.44
N ALA A 418 -4.05 -23.47 -14.41
CA ALA A 418 -5.29 -24.22 -14.67
C ALA A 418 -6.37 -24.00 -13.59
N ALA A 419 -5.99 -23.71 -12.35
CA ALA A 419 -6.92 -23.34 -11.28
C ALA A 419 -7.52 -21.94 -11.47
N PHE A 420 -6.75 -21.00 -12.02
CA PHE A 420 -7.21 -19.62 -12.21
C PHE A 420 -7.93 -19.39 -13.54
N TYR A 421 -7.45 -19.91 -14.68
CA TYR A 421 -8.05 -19.64 -15.99
C TYR A 421 -9.41 -20.31 -16.22
N SER A 422 -10.34 -19.59 -16.84
CA SER A 422 -11.68 -20.09 -17.16
C SER A 422 -11.68 -21.21 -18.22
N SER A 423 -10.61 -21.33 -19.01
CA SER A 423 -10.40 -22.35 -20.04
C SER A 423 -8.92 -22.76 -20.11
N PRO A 424 -8.57 -24.07 -20.17
CA PRO A 424 -7.17 -24.53 -20.09
C PRO A 424 -6.24 -23.94 -21.16
N ASN A 425 -6.75 -23.74 -22.37
CA ASN A 425 -6.00 -23.24 -23.52
C ASN A 425 -5.44 -21.82 -23.32
N LEU A 426 -5.99 -21.04 -22.38
CA LEU A 426 -5.44 -19.74 -21.99
C LEU A 426 -4.05 -19.86 -21.33
N SER A 427 -3.66 -21.06 -20.89
CA SER A 427 -2.32 -21.34 -20.34
C SER A 427 -1.32 -21.93 -21.34
N ASP A 428 -1.76 -22.39 -22.52
CA ASP A 428 -0.92 -23.18 -23.44
C ASP A 428 0.38 -22.44 -23.84
N GLU A 429 0.28 -21.14 -24.13
CA GLU A 429 1.40 -20.32 -24.60
C GLU A 429 2.47 -20.12 -23.51
N VAL A 430 2.06 -19.87 -22.26
CA VAL A 430 2.99 -19.76 -21.13
C VAL A 430 3.58 -21.13 -20.77
N ILE A 431 2.80 -22.20 -20.80
CA ILE A 431 3.28 -23.58 -20.52
C ILE A 431 4.28 -24.05 -21.59
N SER A 432 4.02 -23.76 -22.86
CA SER A 432 4.94 -24.01 -23.99
C SER A 432 6.26 -23.25 -23.80
N ALA A 433 6.21 -21.94 -23.50
CA ALA A 433 7.40 -21.13 -23.26
C ALA A 433 8.23 -21.63 -22.08
N LEU A 434 7.59 -22.04 -20.97
CA LEU A 434 8.28 -22.65 -19.83
C LEU A 434 8.99 -23.96 -20.23
N THR A 435 8.31 -24.83 -20.99
CA THR A 435 8.85 -26.13 -21.43
C THR A 435 10.06 -25.97 -22.34
N GLU A 436 9.99 -25.06 -23.31
CA GLU A 436 11.12 -24.73 -24.20
C GLU A 436 12.31 -24.14 -23.44
N ALA A 437 12.05 -23.35 -22.38
CA ALA A 437 13.07 -22.83 -21.47
C ALA A 437 13.59 -23.87 -20.46
N GLY A 438 13.21 -25.15 -20.59
CA GLY A 438 13.72 -26.25 -19.76
C GLY A 438 12.98 -26.47 -18.44
N TRP A 439 11.77 -25.93 -18.27
CA TRP A 439 10.89 -26.35 -17.19
C TRP A 439 10.40 -27.79 -17.41
N ARG A 440 10.17 -28.50 -16.30
CA ARG A 440 9.53 -29.81 -16.26
C ARG A 440 8.53 -29.76 -15.11
N PHE A 441 7.31 -30.20 -15.38
CA PHE A 441 6.18 -30.18 -14.45
C PHE A 441 6.15 -31.46 -13.61
#